data_AF-A0AA48HHW5-F1
#
_entry.id   AF-A0AA48HHW5-F1
#
_cell.length_a   1.000
_cell.length_b   1.000
_cell.length_c   1.000
_cell.angle_alpha   90.00
_cell.angle_beta   90.00
_cell.angle_gamma   90.00
#
_symmetry.space_group_name_H-M   'P 1'
#
loop_
_entity.id
_entity.type
_entity.pdbx_description
1 polymer ?
#
loop_
_entity_poly.entity_id
_entity_poly.type
_entity_poly.pdbx_seq_one_letter_code
_entity_poly.pdbx_strand_id
1 'polypeptide(L)'
;MNYIHLTERIKQSAAVDFGSVLNNSVELFKKVWLQGFIVLIITFVSILPFYLLIYLPMIIMGISDPSSLEQQEMPPAFAGFMVLFMPIFILGVMMVGICLNAAFLRICRKYDLNETGKDDYFYYFKKEYLVKALLLSLVMLGLSLLGVLTCGLGIFYLIVPISLFPAFFAFDKELSALEIVKSGFALGNKNWLMIFLLVLVSGLIAQLGVVLCFVGVFFTAMFGKIPIYFVYKDTVGISMDA
;
A
#
# COMPACT_ATOMS: atom_id res chain seq x y z
N MET A 1 -2.88 -17.89 11.24
CA MET A 1 -3.04 -17.65 12.69
C MET A 1 -4.44 -17.10 12.91
N ASN A 2 -5.21 -17.68 13.82
CA ASN A 2 -6.57 -17.21 14.11
C ASN A 2 -6.52 -15.85 14.85
N TYR A 3 -7.52 -15.00 14.60
CA TYR A 3 -7.70 -13.65 15.16
C TYR A 3 -7.56 -13.56 16.68
N ILE A 4 -8.04 -14.55 17.46
CA ILE A 4 -7.94 -14.53 18.93
C ILE A 4 -6.47 -14.55 19.37
N HIS A 5 -5.71 -15.53 18.87
CA HIS A 5 -4.30 -15.68 19.18
C HIS A 5 -3.48 -14.48 18.68
N LEU A 6 -3.82 -13.96 17.49
CA LEU A 6 -3.19 -12.75 16.96
C LEU A 6 -3.39 -11.53 17.87
N THR A 7 -4.62 -11.33 18.34
CA THR A 7 -4.96 -10.22 19.25
C THR A 7 -4.19 -10.32 20.56
N GLU A 8 -4.04 -11.53 21.10
CA GLU A 8 -3.26 -11.78 22.31
C GLU A 8 -1.76 -11.47 22.10
N ARG A 9 -1.20 -11.90 20.97
CA ARG A 9 0.19 -11.63 20.61
C ARG A 9 0.46 -10.14 20.46
N ILE A 10 -0.44 -9.39 19.81
CA ILE A 10 -0.36 -7.93 19.73
C ILE A 10 -0.40 -7.28 21.11
N LYS A 11 -1.22 -7.79 22.05
CA LYS A 11 -1.29 -7.25 23.42
C LYS A 11 0.01 -7.51 24.20
N GLN A 12 0.58 -8.70 24.07
CA GLN A 12 1.76 -9.13 24.81
C GLN A 12 3.10 -8.68 24.19
N SER A 13 3.10 -8.22 22.93
CA SER A 13 4.32 -7.81 22.24
C SER A 13 5.08 -6.68 22.94
N ALA A 14 6.40 -6.62 22.75
CA ALA A 14 7.18 -5.46 23.18
C ALA A 14 6.80 -4.22 22.34
N ALA A 15 7.15 -3.03 22.86
CA ALA A 15 7.05 -1.81 22.07
C ALA A 15 7.99 -1.89 20.86
N VAL A 16 7.57 -1.30 19.74
CA VAL A 16 8.39 -1.23 18.52
C VAL A 16 9.65 -0.39 18.80
N ASP A 17 10.81 -0.98 18.57
CA ASP A 17 12.09 -0.27 18.64
C ASP A 17 12.39 0.41 17.30
N PHE A 18 12.29 1.75 17.27
CA PHE A 18 12.48 2.53 16.05
C PHE A 18 13.86 2.31 15.41
N GLY A 19 14.93 2.31 16.21
CA GLY A 19 16.31 2.28 15.72
C GLY A 19 16.65 0.95 15.07
N SER A 20 16.30 -0.16 15.74
CA SER A 20 16.46 -1.52 15.24
C SER A 20 15.66 -1.72 13.95
N VAL A 21 14.37 -1.34 13.93
CA VAL A 21 13.51 -1.49 12.76
C VAL A 21 14.05 -0.71 11.56
N LEU A 22 14.44 0.55 11.76
CA LEU A 22 14.98 1.38 10.68
C LEU A 22 16.30 0.82 10.14
N ASN A 23 17.22 0.41 11.03
CA ASN A 23 18.51 -0.16 10.65
C ASN A 23 18.33 -1.46 9.86
N ASN A 24 17.49 -2.38 10.35
CA ASN A 24 17.18 -3.63 9.66
C ASN A 24 16.51 -3.38 8.31
N SER A 25 15.67 -2.33 8.21
CA SER A 25 15.05 -1.92 6.94
C SER A 25 16.08 -1.47 5.91
N VAL A 26 17.11 -0.71 6.33
CA VAL A 26 18.21 -0.30 5.45
C VAL A 26 19.01 -1.50 4.97
N GLU A 27 19.35 -2.43 5.86
CA GLU A 27 20.07 -3.65 5.48
C GLU A 27 19.28 -4.55 4.53
N LEU A 28 17.98 -4.72 4.78
CA LEU A 28 17.12 -5.49 3.88
C LEU A 28 16.95 -4.80 2.53
N PHE A 29 16.81 -3.46 2.51
CA PHE A 29 16.67 -2.70 1.27
C PHE A 29 17.84 -2.91 0.31
N LYS A 30 19.09 -2.98 0.82
CA LYS A 30 20.27 -3.31 0.00
C LYS A 30 20.12 -4.63 -0.75
N LYS A 31 19.34 -5.58 -0.23
CA LYS A 31 19.07 -6.87 -0.85
C LYS A 31 17.86 -6.83 -1.80
N VAL A 32 16.84 -6.02 -1.49
CA VAL A 32 15.53 -6.06 -2.19
C VAL A 32 15.21 -4.84 -3.05
N TRP A 33 16.15 -3.90 -3.24
CA TRP A 33 15.91 -2.66 -3.99
C TRP A 33 15.43 -2.92 -5.43
N LEU A 34 15.96 -3.94 -6.10
CA LEU A 34 15.57 -4.29 -7.47
C LEU A 34 14.14 -4.84 -7.52
N GLN A 35 13.75 -5.67 -6.55
CA GLN A 35 12.41 -6.22 -6.41
C GLN A 35 11.41 -5.10 -6.10
N GLY A 36 11.82 -4.14 -5.27
CA GLY A 36 11.06 -2.91 -5.03
C GLY A 36 10.83 -2.11 -6.32
N PHE A 37 11.90 -1.88 -7.09
CA PHE A 37 11.80 -1.22 -8.40
C PHE A 37 10.83 -1.96 -9.34
N ILE A 38 10.91 -3.29 -9.43
CA ILE A 38 10.00 -4.10 -10.25
C ILE A 38 8.55 -3.95 -9.80
N VAL A 39 8.27 -4.00 -8.49
CA VAL A 39 6.92 -3.76 -7.93
C VAL A 39 6.38 -2.40 -8.34
N LEU A 40 7.22 -1.37 -8.32
CA LEU A 40 6.83 -0.02 -8.71
C LEU A 40 6.49 0.05 -10.20
N ILE A 41 7.29 -0.56 -11.08
CA ILE A 41 7.00 -0.64 -12.52
C ILE A 41 5.69 -1.39 -12.78
N ILE A 42 5.49 -2.54 -12.13
CA ILE A 42 4.23 -3.30 -12.24
C ILE A 42 3.06 -2.45 -11.77
N THR A 43 3.23 -1.65 -10.71
CA THR A 43 2.20 -0.74 -10.22
C THR A 43 1.82 0.28 -11.30
N PHE A 44 2.80 0.97 -11.89
CA PHE A 44 2.53 1.94 -12.97
C PHE A 44 1.84 1.30 -14.17
N VAL A 45 2.37 0.17 -14.66
CA VAL A 45 1.78 -0.57 -15.79
C VAL A 45 0.36 -1.00 -15.48
N SER A 46 0.07 -1.41 -14.26
CA SER A 46 -1.27 -1.85 -13.85
C SER A 46 -2.28 -0.70 -13.76
N ILE A 47 -1.83 0.53 -13.50
CA ILE A 47 -2.69 1.71 -13.40
C ILE A 47 -2.95 2.34 -14.79
N LEU A 48 -2.03 2.19 -15.75
CA LEU A 48 -2.13 2.76 -17.10
C LEU A 48 -3.48 2.49 -17.83
N PRO A 49 -4.04 1.26 -17.84
CA PRO A 49 -5.32 1.01 -18.50
C PRO A 49 -6.46 1.85 -17.94
N PHE A 50 -6.45 2.10 -16.63
CA PHE A 50 -7.48 2.92 -16.01
C PHE A 50 -7.30 4.41 -16.32
N TYR A 51 -6.06 4.90 -16.38
CA TYR A 51 -5.78 6.25 -16.86
C TYR A 51 -6.29 6.43 -18.29
N LEU A 52 -5.96 5.51 -19.20
CA LEU A 52 -6.46 5.58 -20.57
C LEU A 52 -7.99 5.60 -20.62
N LEU A 53 -8.67 4.77 -19.83
CA LEU A 53 -10.13 4.73 -19.77
C LEU A 53 -10.73 6.09 -19.34
N ILE A 54 -10.15 6.73 -18.32
CA ILE A 54 -10.62 8.03 -17.82
C ILE A 54 -10.40 9.15 -18.85
N TYR A 55 -9.28 9.14 -19.56
CA TYR A 55 -8.92 10.20 -20.51
C TYR A 55 -9.49 9.98 -21.91
N LEU A 56 -9.92 8.77 -22.26
CA LEU A 56 -10.43 8.42 -23.59
C LEU A 56 -11.60 9.32 -24.05
N PRO A 57 -12.60 9.67 -23.20
CA PRO A 57 -13.63 10.61 -23.60
C PRO A 57 -13.09 12.00 -23.96
N MET A 58 -12.07 12.51 -23.24
CA MET A 58 -11.45 13.80 -23.60
C MET A 58 -10.75 13.75 -24.96
N ILE A 59 -10.06 12.64 -25.24
CA ILE A 59 -9.37 12.45 -26.51
C ILE A 59 -10.40 12.43 -27.66
N ILE A 60 -11.52 11.72 -27.48
CA ILE A 60 -12.61 11.69 -28.48
C ILE A 60 -13.18 13.09 -28.69
N MET A 61 -13.46 13.82 -27.61
CA MET A 61 -14.02 15.17 -27.68
C MET A 61 -13.07 16.14 -28.40
N GLY A 62 -11.78 16.11 -28.07
CA GLY A 62 -10.77 16.95 -28.72
C GLY A 62 -10.56 16.65 -30.20
N ILE A 63 -10.81 15.41 -30.64
CA ILE A 63 -10.78 15.03 -32.06
C ILE A 63 -12.07 15.48 -32.77
N SER A 64 -13.23 15.32 -32.13
CA SER A 64 -14.53 15.65 -32.74
C SER A 64 -14.79 17.16 -32.83
N ASP A 65 -14.34 17.92 -31.84
CA ASP A 65 -14.49 19.37 -31.79
C ASP A 65 -13.29 19.98 -31.03
N PRO A 66 -12.23 20.42 -31.72
CA PRO A 66 -11.07 21.01 -31.09
C PRO A 66 -11.37 22.25 -30.23
N SER A 67 -12.44 23.00 -30.57
CA SER A 67 -12.86 24.20 -29.84
C SER A 67 -13.40 23.88 -28.45
N SER A 68 -13.84 22.64 -28.22
CA SER A 68 -14.25 22.14 -26.90
C SER A 68 -13.11 22.05 -25.89
N LEU A 69 -11.85 22.03 -26.34
CA LEU A 69 -10.66 22.09 -25.48
C LEU A 69 -10.20 23.53 -25.20
N GLU A 70 -10.63 24.49 -26.03
CA GLU A 70 -10.35 25.92 -25.86
C GLU A 70 -11.34 26.57 -24.89
N GLN A 71 -12.58 26.07 -24.86
CA GLN A 71 -13.53 26.40 -23.80
C GLN A 71 -13.03 25.81 -22.48
N GLN A 72 -12.72 26.70 -21.52
CA GLN A 72 -12.38 26.31 -20.14
C GLN A 72 -13.54 25.68 -19.37
N GLU A 73 -14.67 25.43 -20.02
CA GLU A 73 -15.87 24.83 -19.43
C GLU A 73 -15.90 23.34 -19.69
N MET A 74 -15.81 22.56 -18.61
CA MET A 74 -15.93 21.12 -18.67
C MET A 74 -17.39 20.72 -18.98
N PRO A 75 -17.66 19.98 -20.06
CA PRO A 75 -19.04 19.64 -20.41
C PRO A 75 -19.71 18.81 -19.30
N PRO A 76 -20.97 19.10 -18.91
CA PRO A 76 -21.62 18.44 -17.77
C PRO A 76 -21.67 16.91 -17.87
N ALA A 77 -21.80 16.37 -19.08
CA ALA A 77 -21.78 14.92 -19.31
C ALA A 77 -20.41 14.29 -18.95
N PHE A 78 -19.32 14.99 -19.24
CA PHE A 78 -17.97 14.55 -18.89
C PHE A 78 -17.70 14.68 -17.38
N ALA A 79 -18.17 15.76 -16.76
CA ALA A 79 -18.13 15.91 -15.30
C ALA A 79 -18.89 14.75 -14.62
N GLY A 80 -20.08 14.40 -15.11
CA GLY A 80 -20.84 13.25 -14.62
C GLY A 80 -20.12 11.92 -14.78
N PHE A 81 -19.49 11.69 -15.94
CA PHE A 81 -18.66 10.50 -16.18
C PHE A 81 -17.48 10.41 -15.19
N MET A 82 -16.75 11.52 -15.00
CA MET A 82 -15.63 11.60 -14.06
C MET A 82 -16.05 11.29 -12.62
N VAL A 83 -17.14 11.89 -12.16
CA VAL A 83 -17.67 11.66 -10.80
C VAL A 83 -18.03 10.19 -10.58
N LEU A 84 -18.56 9.50 -11.60
CA LEU A 84 -18.96 8.10 -11.51
C LEU A 84 -17.75 7.13 -11.61
N PHE A 85 -16.80 7.39 -12.50
CA PHE A 85 -15.66 6.49 -12.75
C PHE A 85 -14.48 6.71 -11.81
N MET A 86 -14.29 7.92 -11.27
CA MET A 86 -13.17 8.22 -10.36
C MET A 86 -13.15 7.32 -9.10
N PRO A 87 -14.26 7.07 -8.39
CA PRO A 87 -14.27 6.15 -7.27
C PRO A 87 -13.87 4.72 -7.66
N ILE A 88 -14.32 4.26 -8.84
CA ILE A 88 -13.99 2.93 -9.38
C ILE A 88 -12.49 2.85 -9.68
N PHE A 89 -11.94 3.90 -10.28
CA PHE A 89 -10.51 4.03 -10.53
C PHE A 89 -9.70 4.00 -9.25
N ILE A 90 -10.02 4.85 -8.27
CA ILE A 90 -9.31 4.90 -6.99
C ILE A 90 -9.37 3.53 -6.31
N LEU A 91 -10.54 2.89 -6.30
CA LEU A 91 -10.70 1.56 -5.73
C LEU A 91 -9.82 0.52 -6.44
N GLY A 92 -9.75 0.55 -7.77
CA GLY A 92 -8.89 -0.31 -8.58
C GLY A 92 -7.41 -0.10 -8.27
N VAL A 93 -6.96 1.15 -8.17
CA VAL A 93 -5.58 1.50 -7.81
C VAL A 93 -5.23 1.04 -6.40
N MET A 94 -6.12 1.24 -5.43
CA MET A 94 -5.92 0.78 -4.05
C MET A 94 -5.84 -0.74 -3.96
N MET A 95 -6.67 -1.44 -4.72
CA MET A 95 -6.68 -2.90 -4.80
C MET A 95 -5.41 -3.47 -5.42
N VAL A 96 -4.95 -2.90 -6.54
CA VAL A 96 -3.66 -3.27 -7.15
C VAL A 96 -2.53 -2.97 -6.15
N GLY A 97 -2.55 -1.79 -5.54
CA GLY A 97 -1.55 -1.33 -4.60
C GLY A 97 -1.43 -2.23 -3.37
N ILE A 98 -2.55 -2.67 -2.77
CA ILE A 98 -2.49 -3.56 -1.61
C ILE A 98 -1.96 -4.95 -1.97
N CYS A 99 -2.35 -5.50 -3.12
CA CYS A 99 -1.85 -6.80 -3.61
C CYS A 99 -0.35 -6.76 -3.87
N LEU A 100 0.14 -5.73 -4.56
CA LEU A 100 1.55 -5.59 -4.88
C LEU A 100 2.40 -5.27 -3.65
N ASN A 101 1.89 -4.44 -2.72
CA ASN A 101 2.58 -4.20 -1.44
C ASN A 101 2.66 -5.48 -0.61
N ALA A 102 1.59 -6.27 -0.52
CA ALA A 102 1.62 -7.56 0.19
C ALA A 102 2.60 -8.55 -0.45
N ALA A 103 2.63 -8.63 -1.80
CA ALA A 103 3.61 -9.43 -2.51
C ALA A 103 5.05 -8.98 -2.21
N PHE A 104 5.29 -7.67 -2.19
CA PHE A 104 6.59 -7.10 -1.84
C PHE A 104 7.02 -7.44 -0.40
N LEU A 105 6.11 -7.38 0.57
CA LEU A 105 6.41 -7.77 1.96
C LEU A 105 6.76 -9.26 2.05
N ARG A 106 6.08 -10.13 1.28
CA ARG A 106 6.43 -11.55 1.19
C ARG A 106 7.81 -11.77 0.56
N ILE A 107 8.20 -10.99 -0.44
CA ILE A 107 9.55 -11.00 -1.00
C ILE A 107 10.57 -10.52 0.04
N CYS A 108 10.26 -9.44 0.79
CA CYS A 108 11.10 -8.96 1.90
C CYS A 108 11.38 -10.08 2.91
N ARG A 109 10.34 -10.82 3.32
CA ARG A 109 10.49 -11.99 4.20
C ARG A 109 11.49 -13.01 3.66
N LYS A 110 11.34 -13.38 2.38
CA LYS A 110 12.17 -14.39 1.74
C LYS A 110 13.65 -13.98 1.75
N TYR A 111 13.94 -12.71 1.43
CA TYR A 111 15.32 -12.18 1.43
C TYR A 111 15.89 -11.93 2.83
N ASP A 112 15.03 -11.61 3.79
CA ASP A 112 15.41 -11.49 5.21
C ASP A 112 15.80 -12.86 5.80
N LEU A 113 15.01 -13.90 5.50
CA LEU A 113 15.22 -15.28 5.99
C LEU A 113 16.16 -16.11 5.09
N ASN A 114 16.69 -15.54 4.01
CA ASN A 114 17.51 -16.22 3.00
C ASN A 114 16.84 -17.47 2.39
N GLU A 115 15.51 -17.43 2.25
CA GLU A 115 14.72 -18.50 1.62
C GLU A 115 14.94 -18.51 0.08
N THR A 116 15.08 -19.70 -0.51
CA THR A 116 15.23 -19.87 -1.96
C THR A 116 13.87 -19.96 -2.66
N GLY A 117 13.77 -19.48 -3.90
CA GLY A 117 12.57 -19.63 -4.72
C GLY A 117 12.47 -18.56 -5.80
N LYS A 118 11.35 -18.53 -6.54
CA LYS A 118 11.05 -17.41 -7.46
C LYS A 118 10.31 -16.29 -6.73
N ASP A 119 10.41 -15.07 -7.23
CA ASP A 119 9.66 -13.92 -6.71
C ASP A 119 8.29 -13.88 -7.40
N ASP A 120 7.22 -14.15 -6.65
CA ASP A 120 5.85 -14.18 -7.17
C ASP A 120 5.14 -12.84 -6.89
N TYR A 121 5.39 -11.87 -7.77
CA TYR A 121 4.82 -10.52 -7.67
C TYR A 121 3.28 -10.49 -7.78
N PHE A 122 2.69 -11.50 -8.43
CA PHE A 122 1.25 -11.57 -8.69
C PHE A 122 0.53 -12.53 -7.74
N TYR A 123 1.18 -12.99 -6.66
CA TYR A 123 0.62 -13.98 -5.75
C TYR A 123 -0.77 -13.60 -5.22
N TYR A 124 -0.97 -12.35 -4.81
CA TYR A 124 -2.25 -11.87 -4.25
C TYR A 124 -3.29 -11.48 -5.32
N PHE A 125 -2.97 -11.64 -6.61
CA PHE A 125 -3.95 -11.48 -7.70
C PHE A 125 -4.73 -12.77 -8.00
N LYS A 126 -4.44 -13.86 -7.28
CA LYS A 126 -5.20 -15.11 -7.38
C LYS A 126 -6.62 -14.93 -6.83
N LYS A 127 -7.59 -15.62 -7.44
CA LYS A 127 -9.03 -15.51 -7.13
C LYS A 127 -9.35 -15.63 -5.63
N GLU A 128 -8.61 -16.46 -4.91
CA GLU A 128 -8.74 -16.68 -3.46
C GLU A 128 -8.45 -15.43 -2.61
N TYR A 129 -7.62 -14.49 -3.10
CA TYR A 129 -7.27 -13.27 -2.38
C TYR A 129 -7.98 -12.03 -2.91
N LEU A 130 -8.43 -12.01 -4.17
CA LEU A 130 -9.01 -10.82 -4.81
C LEU A 130 -10.23 -10.27 -4.07
N VAL A 131 -11.14 -11.14 -3.60
CA VAL A 131 -12.33 -10.69 -2.86
C VAL A 131 -11.91 -9.99 -1.55
N LYS A 132 -10.94 -10.56 -0.84
CA LYS A 132 -10.41 -9.98 0.39
C LYS A 132 -9.69 -8.65 0.12
N ALA A 133 -8.89 -8.57 -0.94
CA ALA A 133 -8.21 -7.35 -1.36
C ALA A 133 -9.20 -6.24 -1.74
N LEU A 134 -10.28 -6.58 -2.46
CA LEU A 134 -11.33 -5.64 -2.83
C LEU A 134 -12.05 -5.08 -1.59
N LEU A 135 -12.46 -5.94 -0.66
CA LEU A 135 -13.09 -5.52 0.59
C LEU A 135 -12.17 -4.64 1.43
N LEU A 136 -10.89 -5.00 1.52
CA LEU A 136 -9.89 -4.23 2.27
C LEU A 136 -9.65 -2.85 1.63
N SER A 137 -9.62 -2.79 0.30
CA SER A 137 -9.51 -1.53 -0.45
C SER A 137 -10.74 -0.64 -0.28
N LEU A 138 -11.93 -1.22 -0.20
CA LEU A 138 -13.17 -0.50 0.08
C LEU A 138 -13.13 0.13 1.49
N VAL A 139 -12.67 -0.62 2.48
CA VAL A 139 -12.49 -0.09 3.84
C VAL A 139 -11.43 1.00 3.87
N MET A 140 -10.29 0.82 3.19
CA MET A 140 -9.26 1.86 3.09
C MET A 140 -9.81 3.13 2.45
N LEU A 141 -10.57 3.03 1.35
CA LEU A 141 -11.20 4.19 0.72
C LEU A 141 -12.15 4.91 1.68
N GLY A 142 -13.00 4.17 2.39
CA GLY A 142 -13.88 4.73 3.42
C GLY A 142 -13.12 5.43 4.54
N LEU A 143 -12.05 4.83 5.06
CA LEU A 143 -11.18 5.45 6.06
C LEU A 143 -10.50 6.71 5.54
N SER A 144 -9.99 6.69 4.30
CA SER A 144 -9.38 7.87 3.67
C SER A 144 -10.38 9.01 3.53
N LEU A 145 -11.62 8.74 3.11
CA LEU A 145 -12.70 9.73 3.04
C LEU A 145 -13.04 10.30 4.43
N LEU A 146 -13.17 9.45 5.45
CA LEU A 146 -13.37 9.89 6.84
C LEU A 146 -12.22 10.78 7.33
N GLY A 147 -10.98 10.45 6.96
CA GLY A 147 -9.80 11.26 7.25
C GLY A 147 -9.87 12.65 6.62
N VAL A 148 -10.31 12.76 5.36
CA VAL A 148 -10.48 14.04 4.67
C VAL A 148 -11.59 14.87 5.32
N LEU A 149 -12.73 14.24 5.66
CA LEU A 149 -13.89 14.91 6.28
C LEU A 149 -13.58 15.53 7.65
N THR A 150 -12.55 15.05 8.34
CA THR A 150 -12.07 15.60 9.62
C THR A 150 -11.01 16.70 9.43
N CYS A 151 -11.18 17.51 8.38
CA CYS A 151 -10.23 18.57 7.98
C CYS A 151 -8.80 18.05 7.73
N GLY A 152 -8.66 16.79 7.29
CA GLY A 152 -7.38 16.14 7.05
C GLY A 152 -6.62 15.69 8.31
N LEU A 153 -7.00 16.15 9.51
CA LEU A 153 -6.37 15.73 10.77
C LEU A 153 -6.50 14.23 11.00
N GLY A 154 -7.65 13.64 10.62
CA GLY A 154 -7.86 12.20 10.72
C GLY A 154 -6.91 11.38 9.84
N ILE A 155 -6.40 11.91 8.74
CA ILE A 155 -5.44 11.20 7.88
C ILE A 155 -4.13 10.93 8.63
N PHE A 156 -3.63 11.89 9.41
CA PHE A 156 -2.41 11.71 10.21
C PHE A 156 -2.54 10.57 11.20
N TYR A 157 -3.71 10.41 11.82
CA TYR A 157 -3.97 9.27 12.68
C TYR A 157 -4.10 7.96 11.90
N LEU A 158 -4.87 7.97 10.81
CA LEU A 158 -5.20 6.78 10.02
C LEU A 158 -4.06 6.24 9.17
N ILE A 159 -3.03 7.02 8.86
CA ILE A 159 -1.87 6.56 8.08
C ILE A 159 -1.18 5.37 8.75
N VAL A 160 -1.12 5.37 10.09
CA VAL A 160 -0.49 4.31 10.89
C VAL A 160 -1.22 2.98 10.72
N PRO A 161 -2.50 2.83 11.11
CA PRO A 161 -3.20 1.56 10.98
C PRO A 161 -3.33 1.11 9.52
N ILE A 162 -3.58 2.03 8.58
CA ILE A 162 -3.69 1.70 7.14
C ILE A 162 -2.37 1.15 6.60
N SER A 163 -1.22 1.68 7.03
CA SER A 163 0.09 1.21 6.59
C SER A 163 0.36 -0.26 6.94
N LEU A 164 -0.29 -0.79 7.98
CA LEU A 164 -0.12 -2.18 8.45
C LEU A 164 -0.98 -3.19 7.67
N PHE A 165 -2.03 -2.74 6.98
CA PHE A 165 -2.98 -3.65 6.30
C PHE A 165 -2.30 -4.59 5.30
N PRO A 166 -1.33 -4.16 4.46
CA PRO A 166 -0.63 -5.07 3.56
C PRO A 166 0.14 -6.18 4.30
N ALA A 167 0.65 -5.93 5.50
CA ALA A 167 1.39 -6.93 6.27
C ALA A 167 0.48 -8.04 6.82
N PHE A 168 -0.62 -7.65 7.45
CA PHE A 168 -1.65 -8.61 7.89
C PHE A 168 -2.27 -9.36 6.70
N PHE A 169 -2.54 -8.66 5.60
CA PHE A 169 -3.02 -9.29 4.37
C PHE A 169 -2.00 -10.28 3.79
N ALA A 170 -0.70 -9.98 3.90
CA ALA A 170 0.35 -10.84 3.40
C ALA A 170 0.56 -12.10 4.25
N PHE A 171 0.65 -11.95 5.56
CA PHE A 171 1.16 -12.99 6.46
C PHE A 171 0.06 -13.76 7.21
N ASP A 172 -1.18 -13.28 7.24
CA ASP A 172 -2.29 -13.98 7.89
C ASP A 172 -3.43 -14.31 6.91
N LYS A 173 -3.27 -15.42 6.17
CA LYS A 173 -4.23 -15.87 5.16
C LYS A 173 -5.64 -16.18 5.70
N GLU A 174 -5.76 -16.51 6.98
CA GLU A 174 -7.02 -16.91 7.62
C GLU A 174 -7.90 -15.72 8.02
N LEU A 175 -7.34 -14.52 8.18
CA LEU A 175 -8.11 -13.36 8.63
C LEU A 175 -9.05 -12.85 7.54
N SER A 176 -10.28 -12.53 7.92
CA SER A 176 -11.18 -11.73 7.11
C SER A 176 -10.67 -10.29 6.94
N ALA A 177 -11.20 -9.56 5.95
CA ALA A 177 -10.82 -8.16 5.73
C ALA A 177 -11.08 -7.28 6.96
N LEU A 178 -12.17 -7.51 7.70
CA LEU A 178 -12.48 -6.76 8.92
C LEU A 178 -11.54 -7.11 10.08
N GLU A 179 -11.11 -8.36 10.19
CA GLU A 179 -10.12 -8.76 11.20
C GLU A 179 -8.74 -8.17 10.91
N ILE A 180 -8.35 -8.06 9.63
CA ILE A 180 -7.15 -7.32 9.21
C ILE A 180 -7.23 -5.87 9.66
N VAL A 181 -8.36 -5.20 9.39
CA VAL A 181 -8.57 -3.80 9.79
C VAL A 181 -8.44 -3.66 11.31
N LYS A 182 -9.18 -4.47 12.07
CA LYS A 182 -9.13 -4.44 13.55
C LYS A 182 -7.71 -4.69 14.08
N SER A 183 -6.98 -5.63 13.49
CA SER A 183 -5.61 -5.95 13.88
C SER A 183 -4.65 -4.81 13.56
N GLY A 184 -4.81 -4.16 12.41
CA GLY A 184 -4.09 -2.94 12.03
C GLY A 184 -4.33 -1.79 13.01
N PHE A 185 -5.57 -1.56 13.43
CA PHE A 185 -5.87 -0.58 14.48
C PHE A 185 -5.32 -0.97 15.85
N ALA A 186 -5.41 -2.24 16.24
CA ALA A 186 -4.90 -2.70 17.53
C ALA A 186 -3.38 -2.51 17.64
N LEU A 187 -2.62 -2.97 16.63
CA LEU A 187 -1.17 -2.83 16.59
C LEU A 187 -0.75 -1.37 16.37
N GLY A 188 -1.45 -0.67 15.48
CA GLY A 188 -1.24 0.74 15.18
C GLY A 188 -1.42 1.63 16.40
N ASN A 189 -2.48 1.43 17.19
CA ASN A 189 -2.72 2.22 18.40
C ASN A 189 -1.69 1.94 19.50
N LYS A 190 -1.30 0.68 19.66
CA LYS A 190 -0.32 0.28 20.67
C LYS A 190 1.04 0.96 20.44
N ASN A 191 1.46 1.09 19.19
CA ASN A 191 2.78 1.60 18.80
C ASN A 191 2.70 2.86 17.94
N TRP A 192 1.67 3.68 18.13
CA TRP A 192 1.28 4.70 17.15
C TRP A 192 2.42 5.63 16.78
N LEU A 193 3.08 6.22 17.80
CA LEU A 193 4.17 7.18 17.58
C LEU A 193 5.36 6.53 16.86
N MET A 194 5.74 5.31 17.25
CA MET A 194 6.90 4.62 16.67
C MET A 194 6.64 4.26 15.21
N ILE A 195 5.46 3.71 14.90
CA ILE A 195 5.10 3.37 13.51
C ILE A 195 4.94 4.64 12.68
N PHE A 196 4.33 5.70 13.23
CA PHE A 196 4.21 6.99 12.57
C PHE A 196 5.59 7.55 12.18
N LEU A 197 6.54 7.58 13.12
CA LEU A 197 7.91 8.04 12.86
C LEU A 197 8.62 7.17 11.82
N LEU A 198 8.46 5.85 11.87
CA LEU A 198 9.02 4.94 10.88
C LEU A 198 8.46 5.22 9.48
N VAL A 199 7.14 5.38 9.34
CA VAL A 199 6.49 5.70 8.07
C VAL A 199 6.93 7.07 7.56
N LEU A 200 7.04 8.07 8.44
CA LEU A 200 7.48 9.41 8.09
C LEU A 200 8.94 9.43 7.61
N VAL A 201 9.86 8.89 8.41
CA VAL A 201 11.30 8.89 8.10
C VAL A 201 11.59 8.04 6.87
N SER A 202 10.98 6.86 6.75
CA SER A 202 11.14 6.03 5.57
C SER A 202 10.50 6.63 4.32
N GLY A 203 9.40 7.37 4.46
CA GLY A 203 8.82 8.17 3.39
C GLY A 203 9.77 9.25 2.89
N LEU A 204 10.44 9.97 3.79
CA LEU A 204 11.46 10.97 3.41
C LEU A 204 12.67 10.33 2.72
N ILE A 205 13.19 9.21 3.26
CA ILE A 205 14.29 8.46 2.63
C ILE A 205 13.89 7.96 1.25
N ALA A 206 12.65 7.49 1.08
CA ALA A 206 12.12 7.04 -0.19
C ALA A 206 12.09 8.16 -1.26
N GLN A 207 12.03 9.43 -0.85
CA GLN A 207 12.10 10.59 -1.75
C GLN A 207 13.53 11.07 -2.04
N LEU A 208 14.57 10.57 -1.35
CA LEU A 208 15.95 10.99 -1.61
C LEU A 208 16.41 10.70 -3.05
N GLY A 209 15.76 9.75 -3.73
CA GLY A 209 15.94 9.51 -5.15
C GLY A 209 15.65 10.73 -6.04
N VAL A 210 14.92 11.75 -5.56
CA VAL A 210 14.73 13.02 -6.27
C VAL A 210 16.07 13.71 -6.52
N VAL A 211 16.99 13.63 -5.56
CA VAL A 211 18.34 14.21 -5.64
C VAL A 211 19.16 13.54 -6.76
N LEU A 212 18.85 12.29 -7.10
CA LEU A 212 19.45 11.55 -8.22
C LEU A 212 18.62 11.72 -9.50
N CYS A 213 18.43 12.97 -9.93
CA CYS A 213 17.80 13.36 -11.20
C CYS A 213 16.33 12.90 -11.37
N PHE A 214 15.53 12.87 -10.29
CA PHE A 214 14.14 12.37 -10.25
C PHE A 214 13.94 10.88 -10.56
N VAL A 215 14.79 10.28 -11.42
CA VAL A 215 14.76 8.86 -11.76
C VAL A 215 15.14 7.99 -10.55
N GLY A 216 15.98 8.51 -9.65
CA GLY A 216 16.33 7.80 -8.41
C GLY A 216 15.11 7.41 -7.57
N VAL A 217 13.99 8.16 -7.65
CA VAL A 217 12.76 7.86 -6.89
C VAL A 217 12.24 6.46 -7.22
N PHE A 218 12.39 6.01 -8.47
CA PHE A 218 11.92 4.67 -8.85
C PHE A 218 12.65 3.56 -8.09
N PHE A 219 13.91 3.80 -7.72
CA PHE A 219 14.72 2.84 -6.99
C PHE A 219 14.53 2.95 -5.47
N THR A 220 14.19 4.14 -4.94
CA THR A 220 14.06 4.38 -3.49
C THR A 220 12.63 4.31 -2.96
N ALA A 221 11.61 4.47 -3.81
CA ALA A 221 10.20 4.58 -3.38
C ALA A 221 9.73 3.43 -2.48
N MET A 222 10.12 2.20 -2.80
CA MET A 222 9.68 1.01 -2.06
C MET A 222 10.37 0.83 -0.71
N PHE A 223 11.40 1.62 -0.39
CA PHE A 223 11.97 1.64 0.97
C PHE A 223 10.90 1.94 2.02
N GLY A 224 9.94 2.83 1.71
CA GLY A 224 8.85 3.22 2.62
C GLY A 224 7.91 2.08 3.03
N LYS A 225 8.00 0.89 2.41
CA LYS A 225 7.21 -0.29 2.77
C LYS A 225 7.93 -1.27 3.68
N ILE A 226 9.27 -1.22 3.73
CA ILE A 226 10.09 -2.20 4.45
C ILE A 226 9.96 -2.10 5.97
N PRO A 227 9.90 -0.92 6.61
CA PRO A 227 9.74 -0.87 8.08
C PRO A 227 8.50 -1.60 8.59
N ILE A 228 7.41 -1.58 7.83
CA ILE A 228 6.18 -2.28 8.18
C ILE A 228 6.38 -3.80 8.23
N TYR A 229 7.24 -4.36 7.37
CA TYR A 229 7.62 -5.77 7.45
C TYR A 229 8.25 -6.11 8.80
N PHE A 230 9.22 -5.32 9.26
CA PHE A 230 9.89 -5.54 10.55
C PHE A 230 8.99 -5.25 11.74
N VAL A 231 8.15 -4.21 11.69
CA VAL A 231 7.12 -3.95 12.73
C VAL A 231 6.25 -5.19 12.91
N TYR A 232 5.76 -5.76 11.80
CA TYR A 232 4.95 -6.97 11.86
C TYR A 232 5.77 -8.17 12.38
N LYS A 233 6.97 -8.39 11.84
CA LYS A 233 7.85 -9.50 12.24
C LYS A 233 8.18 -9.48 13.73
N ASP A 234 8.55 -8.32 14.27
CA ASP A 234 9.08 -8.20 15.62
C ASP A 234 7.96 -8.19 16.67
N THR A 235 6.76 -7.73 16.32
CA THR A 235 5.62 -7.66 17.26
C THR A 235 4.68 -8.84 17.15
N VAL A 236 4.30 -9.21 15.93
CA VAL A 236 3.33 -10.26 15.65
C VAL A 236 4.03 -11.57 15.35
N GLY A 237 5.22 -11.57 14.75
CA GLY A 237 5.89 -12.80 14.33
C GLY A 237 5.26 -13.41 13.07
N ILE A 238 6.12 -13.85 12.15
CA ILE A 238 5.69 -14.42 10.88
C ILE A 238 5.51 -15.92 11.06
N SER A 239 4.29 -16.44 10.80
CA SER A 239 4.11 -17.89 10.70
C SER A 239 4.89 -18.40 9.49
N MET A 240 5.73 -19.41 9.70
CA MET A 240 6.39 -20.11 8.60
C MET A 240 5.28 -20.70 7.72
N ASP A 241 5.09 -20.15 6.52
CA ASP A 241 4.38 -20.86 5.47
C ASP A 241 5.19 -22.13 5.17
N ALA A 242 4.74 -23.28 5.68
CA ALA A 242 5.19 -24.59 5.22
C ALA A 242 4.52 -24.93 3.88
#